data_AF-D8Q545-F1
#
_entry.id   AF-D8Q545-F1
#
_cell.length_a   1.000
_cell.length_b   1.000
_cell.length_c   1.000
_cell.angle_alpha   90.00
_cell.angle_beta   90.00
_cell.angle_gamma   90.00
#
_symmetry.space_group_name_H-M   'P 1'
#
loop_
_entity.id
_entity.type
_entity.pdbx_description
1 polymer ?
#
loop_
_entity_poly.entity_id
_entity_poly.type
_entity_poly.pdbx_seq_one_letter_code
_entity_poly.pdbx_strand_id
1 'polypeptide(L)'
;MSNTLTSTVPVFSGKDFKSFAKKMKAYLQFQGIDNVLTEEKPSPITTTKEVKGNEEELKQFDSDDRKARGAIIMRVDERLIDNVPDEDMVTAKKLWEYLNKTYGSAQLADIFGYLQTALNAKFDERQHPDPQLNVILQQFTRHDLACDRAGQARDDESPSVLL
;
A
#
# COMPACT_ATOMS: atom_id res chain seq x y z
N MET A 1 -9.45 28.32 0.85
CA MET A 1 -9.33 26.86 0.68
C MET A 1 -7.87 26.56 0.35
N SER A 2 -7.19 25.80 1.20
CA SER A 2 -5.72 25.81 1.31
C SER A 2 -5.08 24.80 0.34
N ASN A 3 -4.45 25.31 -0.72
CA ASN A 3 -3.67 24.53 -1.72
C ASN A 3 -2.42 23.82 -1.15
N THR A 4 -2.15 23.96 0.14
CA THR A 4 -0.97 23.41 0.82
C THR A 4 -1.06 21.90 1.05
N LEU A 5 -2.26 21.33 1.25
CA LEU A 5 -2.42 19.89 1.52
C LEU A 5 -2.29 19.03 0.27
N THR A 6 -2.76 19.52 -0.88
CA THR A 6 -2.47 18.95 -2.19
C THR A 6 -1.01 19.14 -2.61
N SER A 7 -0.16 19.85 -1.85
CA SER A 7 1.29 19.84 -2.08
C SER A 7 2.00 18.75 -1.26
N THR A 8 1.35 18.17 -0.25
CA THR A 8 2.02 17.31 0.74
C THR A 8 2.22 15.87 0.26
N VAL A 9 1.30 15.36 -0.56
CA VAL A 9 1.43 14.02 -1.16
C VAL A 9 2.25 14.16 -2.45
N PRO A 10 3.49 13.65 -2.50
CA PRO A 10 4.29 13.72 -3.71
C PRO A 10 3.66 12.87 -4.82
N VAL A 11 3.94 13.22 -6.08
CA VAL A 11 3.60 12.36 -7.22
C VAL A 11 4.47 11.11 -7.17
N PHE A 12 3.86 9.94 -7.27
CA PHE A 12 4.51 8.65 -7.27
C PHE A 12 5.02 8.33 -8.67
N SER A 13 6.35 8.28 -8.80
CA SER A 13 7.04 7.98 -10.05
C SER A 13 7.66 6.57 -10.08
N GLY A 14 7.15 5.64 -9.27
CA GLY A 14 7.65 4.25 -9.21
C GLY A 14 8.77 4.01 -8.18
N LYS A 15 9.21 5.06 -7.49
CA LYS A 15 10.25 5.01 -6.44
C LYS A 15 9.67 5.35 -5.07
N ASP A 16 10.29 4.83 -4.02
CA ASP A 16 9.94 5.12 -2.63
C ASP A 16 8.45 4.90 -2.30
N PHE A 17 7.87 3.82 -2.84
CA PHE A 17 6.45 3.50 -2.67
C PHE A 17 6.03 3.50 -1.20
N LYS A 18 6.88 3.01 -0.30
CA LYS A 18 6.62 3.02 1.16
C LYS A 18 6.37 4.43 1.72
N SER A 19 7.13 5.44 1.28
CA SER A 19 6.94 6.82 1.71
C SER A 19 5.69 7.42 1.08
N PHE A 20 5.47 7.15 -0.20
CA PHE A 20 4.24 7.56 -0.90
C PHE A 20 3.00 6.97 -0.22
N ALA A 21 2.97 5.65 -0.01
CA ALA A 21 1.86 4.93 0.58
C ALA A 21 1.50 5.46 1.97
N LYS A 22 2.50 5.74 2.81
CA LYS A 22 2.28 6.34 4.14
C LYS A 22 1.63 7.73 4.05
N LYS A 23 2.09 8.58 3.14
CA LYS A 23 1.55 9.94 2.96
C LYS A 23 0.16 9.92 2.32
N MET A 24 -0.06 9.05 1.35
CA MET A 24 -1.36 8.87 0.70
C MET A 24 -2.39 8.33 1.67
N LYS A 25 -2.06 7.30 2.46
CA LYS A 25 -2.96 6.80 3.51
C LYS A 25 -3.32 7.89 4.52
N ALA A 26 -2.35 8.66 4.99
CA ALA A 26 -2.61 9.78 5.90
C ALA A 26 -3.53 10.85 5.26
N TYR A 27 -3.41 11.08 3.95
CA TYR A 27 -4.28 12.00 3.22
C TYR A 27 -5.71 11.48 3.12
N LEU A 28 -5.91 10.19 2.82
CA LEU A 28 -7.24 9.57 2.77
C LEU A 28 -7.90 9.54 4.16
N GLN A 29 -7.12 9.31 5.21
CA GLN A 29 -7.57 9.39 6.60
C GLN A 29 -8.02 10.81 6.97
N PHE A 30 -7.25 11.82 6.58
CA PHE A 30 -7.62 13.22 6.79
C PHE A 30 -8.92 13.58 6.06
N GLN A 31 -9.18 12.97 4.90
CA GLN A 31 -10.43 13.15 4.16
C GLN A 31 -11.60 12.31 4.69
N GLY A 32 -11.35 11.40 5.63
CA GLY A 32 -12.38 10.51 6.18
C GLY A 32 -12.83 9.41 5.21
N ILE A 33 -12.04 9.10 4.17
CA ILE A 33 -12.37 8.11 3.13
C ILE A 33 -11.42 6.90 3.13
N ASP A 34 -10.57 6.73 4.14
CA ASP A 34 -9.63 5.59 4.26
C ASP A 34 -10.35 4.24 4.32
N ASN A 35 -11.60 4.21 4.81
CA ASN A 35 -12.36 2.98 5.02
C ASN A 35 -12.52 2.15 3.74
N VAL A 36 -12.59 2.78 2.56
CA VAL A 36 -12.75 2.08 1.28
C VAL A 36 -11.50 1.31 0.84
N LEU A 37 -10.34 1.56 1.47
CA LEU A 37 -9.12 0.80 1.24
C LEU A 37 -8.99 -0.43 2.16
N THR A 38 -9.71 -0.44 3.28
CA THR A 38 -9.58 -1.48 4.32
C THR A 38 -10.81 -2.37 4.44
N GLU A 39 -12.00 -1.79 4.25
CA GLU A 39 -13.26 -2.48 4.41
C GLU A 39 -13.77 -3.01 3.07
N GLU A 40 -14.45 -4.16 3.09
CA GLU A 40 -15.18 -4.63 1.93
C GLU A 40 -16.49 -3.87 1.77
N LYS A 41 -16.90 -3.68 0.52
CA LYS A 41 -18.15 -3.00 0.20
C LYS A 41 -19.32 -3.68 0.94
N PRO A 42 -20.12 -2.92 1.71
CA PRO A 42 -21.23 -3.50 2.45
C PRO A 42 -22.24 -4.15 1.50
N SER A 43 -22.66 -5.39 1.82
CA SER A 43 -23.65 -6.12 1.04
C SER A 43 -25.05 -5.48 1.22
N PRO A 44 -25.84 -5.33 0.14
CA PRO A 44 -27.17 -4.78 0.25
C PRO A 44 -28.07 -5.70 1.08
N ILE A 45 -28.64 -5.17 2.17
CA ILE A 45 -29.61 -5.89 3.00
C ILE A 45 -31.00 -5.80 2.36
N THR A 46 -31.50 -6.91 1.85
CA THR A 46 -32.88 -7.06 1.36
C THR A 46 -33.77 -7.63 2.46
N THR A 47 -34.49 -6.77 3.19
CA THR A 47 -35.60 -7.21 4.06
C THR A 47 -36.90 -7.21 3.24
N THR A 48 -37.69 -8.28 3.35
CA THR A 48 -38.75 -8.75 2.44
C THR A 48 -39.94 -7.80 2.17
N LYS A 49 -39.93 -6.51 2.51
CA LYS A 49 -41.00 -5.58 2.10
C LYS A 49 -40.59 -4.17 1.67
N GLU A 50 -39.39 -3.68 1.93
CA GLU A 50 -38.92 -2.42 1.35
C GLU A 50 -37.39 -2.47 1.19
N VAL A 51 -36.90 -2.18 -0.02
CA VAL A 51 -35.46 -2.05 -0.34
C VAL A 51 -34.97 -0.72 0.25
N LYS A 52 -34.82 -0.62 1.57
CA LYS A 52 -34.44 0.63 2.25
C LYS A 52 -33.49 0.46 3.43
N GLY A 53 -32.93 -0.73 3.63
CA GLY A 53 -32.04 -0.95 4.78
C GLY A 53 -30.77 -0.10 4.72
N ASN A 54 -30.05 -0.11 3.59
CA ASN A 54 -28.66 0.37 3.53
C ASN A 54 -28.31 1.08 2.20
N GLU A 55 -29.30 1.49 1.39
CA GLU A 55 -29.00 2.14 0.09
C GLU A 55 -28.17 3.42 0.21
N GLU A 56 -28.40 4.22 1.25
CA GLU A 56 -27.64 5.45 1.48
C GLU A 56 -26.19 5.14 1.85
N GLU A 57 -25.95 4.12 2.68
CA GLU A 57 -24.61 3.64 3.03
C GLU A 57 -23.87 3.10 1.81
N LEU A 58 -24.54 2.31 0.95
CA LEU A 58 -23.94 1.83 -0.30
C LEU A 58 -23.59 2.99 -1.24
N LYS A 59 -24.47 3.98 -1.40
CA LYS A 59 -24.21 5.17 -2.23
C LYS A 59 -23.07 6.01 -1.68
N GLN A 60 -22.99 6.13 -0.35
CA GLN A 60 -21.91 6.84 0.32
C GLN A 60 -20.58 6.12 0.12
N PHE A 61 -20.55 4.80 0.31
CA PHE A 61 -19.38 3.97 0.04
C PHE A 61 -18.92 4.09 -1.42
N ASP A 62 -19.83 4.00 -2.39
CA ASP A 62 -19.52 4.14 -3.82
C ASP A 62 -19.06 5.56 -4.21
N SER A 63 -19.51 6.58 -3.46
CA SER A 63 -19.00 7.94 -3.60
C SER A 63 -17.57 8.04 -3.07
N ASP A 64 -17.31 7.49 -1.89
CA ASP A 64 -16.02 7.59 -1.22
C ASP A 64 -14.96 6.73 -1.91
N ASP A 65 -15.33 5.59 -2.49
CA ASP A 65 -14.48 4.76 -3.34
C ASP A 65 -14.02 5.54 -4.59
N ARG A 66 -14.96 6.22 -5.28
CA ARG A 66 -14.64 7.06 -6.44
C ARG A 66 -13.71 8.22 -6.07
N LYS A 67 -13.91 8.85 -4.91
CA LYS A 67 -13.03 9.92 -4.41
C LYS A 67 -11.63 9.39 -4.09
N ALA A 68 -11.53 8.27 -3.39
CA ALA A 68 -10.26 7.66 -3.03
C ALA A 68 -9.48 7.22 -4.29
N ARG A 69 -10.17 6.58 -5.24
CA ARG A 69 -9.59 6.22 -6.53
C ARG A 69 -9.06 7.45 -7.27
N GLY A 70 -9.88 8.50 -7.40
CA GLY A 70 -9.45 9.74 -8.04
C GLY A 70 -8.25 10.38 -7.34
N ALA A 71 -8.23 10.38 -6.01
CA ALA A 71 -7.11 10.90 -5.22
C ALA A 71 -5.81 10.12 -5.47
N ILE A 72 -5.89 8.79 -5.58
CA ILE A 72 -4.75 7.93 -5.88
C ILE A 72 -4.24 8.21 -7.30
N ILE A 73 -5.13 8.16 -8.30
CA ILE A 73 -4.78 8.38 -9.71
C ILE A 73 -4.12 9.76 -9.91
N MET A 74 -4.65 10.82 -9.30
CA MET A 74 -4.05 12.16 -9.41
C MET A 74 -2.62 12.27 -8.85
N ARG A 75 -2.18 11.29 -8.05
CA ARG A 75 -0.86 11.28 -7.43
C ARG A 75 0.02 10.16 -7.94
N VAL A 76 -0.43 9.37 -8.90
CA VAL A 76 0.41 8.40 -9.59
C VAL A 76 0.78 9.01 -10.94
N ASP A 77 2.04 8.83 -11.35
CA ASP A 77 2.50 9.24 -12.68
C ASP A 77 1.67 8.53 -13.77
N GLU A 78 1.27 9.26 -14.81
CA GLU A 78 0.45 8.78 -15.93
C GLU A 78 1.05 7.52 -16.57
N ARG A 79 2.38 7.45 -16.67
CA ARG A 79 3.06 6.26 -17.22
C ARG A 79 2.81 4.99 -16.41
N LEU A 80 2.62 5.11 -15.11
CA LEU A 80 2.37 3.96 -14.24
C LEU A 80 0.90 3.57 -14.31
N ILE A 81 0.01 4.56 -14.42
CA ILE A 81 -1.44 4.38 -14.60
C ILE A 81 -1.72 3.60 -15.88
N ASP A 82 -1.04 3.93 -16.98
CA ASP A 82 -1.19 3.23 -18.28
C ASP A 82 -0.77 1.75 -18.22
N ASN A 83 0.06 1.38 -17.23
CA ASN A 83 0.50 0.00 -17.03
C ASN A 83 -0.42 -0.79 -16.09
N VAL A 84 -1.37 -0.15 -15.42
CA VAL A 84 -2.33 -0.84 -14.54
C VAL A 84 -3.44 -1.47 -15.41
N PRO A 85 -3.77 -2.75 -15.23
CA PRO A 85 -4.91 -3.37 -15.90
C PRO A 85 -6.23 -2.68 -15.55
N ASP A 86 -7.13 -2.56 -16.52
CA ASP A 86 -8.45 -1.94 -16.33
C ASP A 86 -9.26 -2.62 -15.19
N GLU A 87 -9.06 -3.93 -14.98
CA GLU A 87 -9.73 -4.72 -13.94
C GLU A 87 -9.34 -4.30 -12.51
N ASP A 88 -8.10 -3.81 -12.34
CA ASP A 88 -7.57 -3.34 -11.06
C ASP A 88 -7.88 -1.86 -10.81
N MET A 89 -8.31 -1.13 -11.84
CA MET A 89 -8.79 0.25 -11.71
C MET A 89 -10.25 0.38 -11.27
N VAL A 90 -11.00 -0.73 -11.21
CA VAL A 90 -12.45 -0.70 -10.94
C VAL A 90 -12.78 -0.14 -9.55
N THR A 91 -11.96 -0.45 -8.54
CA THR A 91 -12.18 -0.07 -7.14
C THR A 91 -10.89 0.49 -6.54
N ALA A 92 -11.00 1.46 -5.63
CA ALA A 92 -9.83 2.04 -4.97
C ALA A 92 -8.99 0.99 -4.23
N LYS A 93 -9.64 0.00 -3.61
CA LYS A 93 -9.01 -1.15 -2.95
C LYS A 93 -8.12 -1.95 -3.90
N LYS A 94 -8.65 -2.40 -5.04
CA LYS A 94 -7.89 -3.18 -6.04
C LYS A 94 -6.69 -2.40 -6.60
N LEU A 95 -6.90 -1.12 -6.91
CA LEU A 95 -5.84 -0.25 -7.40
C LEU A 95 -4.71 -0.13 -6.36
N TRP A 96 -5.08 0.01 -5.09
CA TRP A 96 -4.15 0.09 -3.99
C TRP A 96 -3.39 -1.23 -3.76
N GLU A 97 -4.08 -2.36 -3.84
CA GLU A 97 -3.49 -3.70 -3.74
C GLU A 97 -2.49 -3.97 -4.88
N TYR A 98 -2.86 -3.63 -6.12
CA TYR A 98 -1.97 -3.74 -7.28
C TYR A 98 -0.70 -2.91 -7.09
N LEU A 99 -0.84 -1.66 -6.66
CA LEU A 99 0.30 -0.78 -6.41
C LEU A 99 1.20 -1.32 -5.29
N ASN A 100 0.60 -1.86 -4.22
CA ASN A 100 1.35 -2.44 -3.11
C ASN A 100 2.05 -3.75 -3.49
N LYS A 101 1.43 -4.58 -4.33
CA LYS A 101 2.02 -5.82 -4.85
C LYS A 101 3.21 -5.54 -5.77
N THR A 102 3.04 -4.55 -6.66
CA THR A 102 4.03 -4.23 -7.70
C THR A 102 5.20 -3.42 -7.16
N TYR A 103 4.95 -2.45 -6.28
CA TYR A 103 5.96 -1.49 -5.81
C TYR A 103 6.24 -1.54 -4.31
N GLY A 104 5.42 -2.27 -3.53
CA GLY A 104 5.61 -2.43 -2.09
C GLY A 104 6.59 -3.53 -1.69
N SER A 105 6.98 -4.41 -2.63
CA SER A 105 8.08 -5.35 -2.42
C SER A 105 9.43 -4.64 -2.46
N ALA A 106 10.42 -5.17 -1.74
CA ALA A 106 11.79 -4.65 -1.79
C ALA A 106 12.30 -4.78 -3.22
N GLN A 107 12.61 -3.65 -3.87
CA GLN A 107 13.15 -3.69 -5.22
C GLN A 107 14.56 -4.28 -5.20
N LEU A 108 14.99 -4.90 -6.29
CA LEU A 108 16.32 -5.49 -6.40
C LEU A 108 17.44 -4.49 -6.06
N ALA A 109 17.24 -3.20 -6.37
CA ALA A 109 18.16 -2.12 -6.01
C ALA A 109 18.25 -1.90 -4.49
N ASP A 110 17.14 -2.00 -3.77
CA ASP A 110 17.12 -1.91 -2.30
C ASP A 110 17.89 -3.10 -1.71
N ILE A 111 17.62 -4.31 -2.20
CA ILE A 111 18.31 -5.55 -1.78
C ILE A 111 19.82 -5.43 -2.02
N PHE A 112 20.23 -4.93 -3.18
CA PHE A 112 21.64 -4.70 -3.48
C PHE A 112 22.25 -3.63 -2.58
N GLY A 113 21.53 -2.55 -2.26
CA GLY A 113 21.97 -1.52 -1.32
C GLY A 113 22.15 -2.05 0.10
N TYR A 114 21.24 -2.90 0.58
CA TYR A 114 21.38 -3.59 1.86
C TYR A 114 22.59 -4.51 1.87
N LEU A 115 22.76 -5.33 0.82
CA LEU A 115 23.90 -6.23 0.68
C LEU A 115 25.22 -5.46 0.62
N GLN A 116 25.29 -4.38 -0.16
CA GLN A 116 26.47 -3.54 -0.26
C GLN A 116 26.79 -2.85 1.09
N THR A 117 25.78 -2.45 1.86
CA THR A 117 25.97 -1.89 3.20
C THR A 117 26.48 -2.95 4.18
N ALA A 118 25.95 -4.16 4.12
CA ALA A 118 26.42 -5.29 4.92
C ALA A 118 27.86 -5.69 4.57
N LEU A 119 28.20 -5.73 3.27
CA LEU A 119 29.55 -6.07 2.81
C LEU A 119 30.58 -4.98 3.10
N ASN A 120 30.17 -3.70 3.09
CA ASN A 120 31.05 -2.58 3.42
C ASN A 120 31.14 -2.30 4.93
N ALA A 121 30.40 -3.02 5.76
CA ALA A 121 30.55 -2.94 7.22
C ALA A 121 31.94 -3.47 7.60
N LYS A 122 32.87 -2.56 7.83
CA LYS A 122 34.20 -2.89 8.36
C LYS A 122 34.10 -3.00 9.87
N PHE A 123 34.54 -4.11 10.42
CA PHE A 123 34.70 -4.27 11.87
C PHE A 123 35.90 -3.44 12.31
N ASP A 124 35.70 -2.50 13.24
CA ASP A 124 36.79 -1.82 13.90
C ASP A 124 37.30 -2.73 15.02
N GLU A 125 38.53 -3.24 14.90
CA GLU A 125 39.17 -4.13 15.87
C GLU A 125 39.24 -3.56 17.29
N ARG A 126 39.03 -2.24 17.45
CA ARG A 126 39.09 -1.53 18.75
C ARG A 126 37.75 -1.41 19.47
N GLN A 127 36.65 -1.83 18.84
CA GLN A 127 35.31 -1.76 19.42
C GLN A 127 34.76 -3.17 19.69
N HIS A 128 33.93 -3.28 20.72
CA HIS A 128 33.24 -4.53 21.02
C HIS A 128 32.40 -4.97 19.79
N PRO A 129 32.40 -6.27 19.44
CA PRO A 129 31.77 -6.78 18.22
C PRO A 129 30.23 -6.71 18.28
N ASP A 130 29.63 -6.73 19.47
CA ASP A 130 28.18 -6.76 19.67
C ASP A 130 27.42 -5.59 19.00
N PRO A 131 27.79 -4.30 19.20
CA PRO A 131 27.13 -3.19 18.51
C PRO A 131 27.31 -3.23 16.99
N GLN A 132 28.44 -3.75 16.49
CA GLN A 132 28.72 -3.84 15.04
C GLN A 132 27.90 -4.95 14.38
N LEU A 133 27.76 -6.09 15.06
CA LEU A 133 26.88 -7.18 14.64
C LEU A 133 25.42 -6.77 14.67
N ASN A 134 24.99 -5.97 15.65
CA ASN A 134 23.61 -5.49 15.73
C ASN A 134 23.21 -4.59 14.55
N VAL A 135 24.14 -3.79 14.01
CA VAL A 135 23.89 -2.98 12.81
C VAL A 135 23.62 -3.87 11.60
N ILE A 136 24.43 -4.93 11.42
CA ILE A 136 24.26 -5.89 10.33
C ILE A 136 22.95 -6.67 10.50
N LEU A 137 22.70 -7.19 11.71
CA LEU A 137 21.47 -7.92 12.03
C LEU A 137 20.23 -7.06 11.79
N GLN A 138 20.24 -5.78 12.17
CA GLN A 138 19.12 -4.86 11.92
C GLN A 138 18.84 -4.66 10.42
N GLN A 139 19.87 -4.69 9.55
CA GLN A 139 19.64 -4.62 8.10
C GLN A 139 18.91 -5.88 7.61
N PHE A 140 19.29 -7.06 8.12
CA PHE A 140 18.63 -8.32 7.78
C PHE A 140 17.22 -8.44 8.36
N THR A 141 16.98 -7.98 9.60
CA THR A 141 15.62 -7.98 10.19
C THR A 141 14.67 -7.07 9.40
N ARG A 142 15.18 -5.95 8.86
CA ARG A 142 14.39 -5.05 8.00
C ARG A 142 14.02 -5.70 6.67
N HIS A 143 14.87 -6.59 6.15
CA HIS A 143 14.60 -7.34 4.93
C HIS A 143 13.59 -8.47 5.16
N ASP A 144 13.75 -9.26 6.22
CA ASP A 144 12.81 -10.33 6.55
C ASP A 144 11.40 -9.80 6.84
N LEU A 145 11.27 -8.70 7.59
CA LEU A 145 9.97 -8.05 7.82
C LEU A 145 9.34 -7.47 6.53
N ALA A 146 10.15 -7.15 5.52
CA ALA A 146 9.66 -6.70 4.21
C ALA A 146 9.21 -7.89 3.35
N CYS A 147 9.90 -9.03 3.44
CA CYS A 147 9.53 -10.29 2.78
C CYS A 147 8.30 -10.95 3.41
N ASP A 148 8.19 -11.03 4.74
CA ASP A 148 7.04 -11.64 5.42
C ASP A 148 5.73 -10.90 5.12
N ARG A 149 5.76 -9.56 5.03
CA ARG A 149 4.59 -8.77 4.62
C ARG A 149 4.19 -8.99 3.16
N ALA A 150 5.15 -9.32 2.29
CA ALA A 150 4.87 -9.70 0.91
C ALA A 150 4.39 -11.16 0.80
N GLY A 151 4.78 -12.03 1.73
CA GLY A 151 4.31 -13.41 1.87
C GLY A 151 2.88 -13.50 2.38
N GLN A 152 2.52 -12.75 3.42
CA GLN A 152 1.16 -12.74 3.99
C GLN A 152 0.09 -12.31 2.96
N ALA A 153 0.46 -11.49 1.97
CA ALA A 153 -0.44 -11.08 0.88
C ALA A 153 -0.65 -12.18 -0.20
N ARG A 154 0.13 -13.27 -0.19
CA ARG A 154 -0.09 -14.44 -1.06
C ARG A 154 -1.03 -15.47 -0.47
N ASP A 155 -1.12 -15.56 0.85
CA ASP A 155 -1.87 -16.64 1.51
C ASP A 155 -3.38 -16.34 1.66
N ASP A 156 -3.81 -15.08 1.45
CA ASP A 156 -5.23 -14.69 1.44
C ASP A 156 -5.94 -14.93 0.09
N GLU A 157 -5.20 -15.36 -0.95
CA GLU A 157 -5.72 -15.60 -2.31
C GLU A 157 -5.83 -17.11 -2.65
N SER A 158 -6.08 -17.97 -1.65
CA SER A 158 -6.51 -19.35 -1.91
C SER A 158 -8.04 -19.40 -2.10
N PRO A 159 -8.55 -19.60 -3.33
CA PRO A 159 -9.96 -19.93 -3.50
C PRO A 159 -10.20 -21.31 -2.90
N SER A 160 -11.11 -21.37 -1.94
CA SER A 160 -11.76 -22.61 -1.50
C SER A 160 -12.36 -23.32 -2.71
N VAL A 161 -11.61 -24.26 -3.28
CA VAL A 161 -12.12 -25.26 -4.21
C VAL A 161 -12.97 -26.22 -3.38
N LEU A 162 -14.28 -25.96 -3.34
CA LEU A 162 -15.27 -26.93 -2.88
C LEU A 162 -15.38 -28.05 -3.91
N LEU A 163 -14.85 -29.22 -3.55
CA LEU A 163 -15.41 -30.52 -3.92
C LEU A 163 -16.36 -30.97 -2.80
#